data_AF-A0A970WRQ8-F1
#
_entry.id   AF-A0A970WRQ8-F1
#
_cell.length_a   1.000
_cell.length_b   1.000
_cell.length_c   1.000
_cell.angle_alpha   90.00
_cell.angle_beta   90.00
_cell.angle_gamma   90.00
#
_symmetry.space_group_name_H-M   'P 1'
#
loop_
_entity.id
_entity.type
_entity.pdbx_description
1 polymer ?
#
loop_
_entity_poly.entity_id
_entity_poly.type
_entity_poly.pdbx_seq_one_letter_code
_entity_poly.pdbx_strand_id
1 'polypeptide(L)'
;MRTIRDDVRAFNREVDRVCDDEDDAIENLTDVQLEGMGAAFAAHPDILPIIQEAVALDGYDWNVDYSKSPPSLMEKLGDDFAAHREVVHVLVLHAAVQRAHNRWDEAARVAIPILKLGSHFNRDRALVFFLGSLGLRSTAVDVANRGLRGNPVSEETQRLLHEEFARADLVGEYVDALKGERAYGIACIRQGPRPIGIPLLRRAPNLLNYLELIEANIRTAPAPYSAHQGTLIPPQSNAPDYRFAMLVQPTLEATRDAFERTRARMRAIRVLMAIVTRDDPDAPAPADLTDFGLPKDATIDPFNSQPLRVKPTSQGWVVYSVGRDLVDNGGKLDDLSDIGVAP
;
A
#
# COMPACT_ATOMS: atom_id res chain seq x y z
N MET A 1 15.67 20.42 -18.63
CA MET A 1 14.74 19.28 -18.80
C MET A 1 13.52 19.61 -17.95
N ARG A 2 12.36 19.84 -18.57
CA ARG A 2 11.10 20.10 -17.82
C ARG A 2 10.76 18.83 -17.05
N THR A 3 10.47 18.94 -15.77
CA THR A 3 10.08 17.78 -14.95
C THR A 3 8.56 17.68 -14.93
N ILE A 4 8.00 16.47 -15.02
CA ILE A 4 6.55 16.26 -14.91
C ILE A 4 6.00 16.76 -13.55
N ARG A 5 6.88 16.90 -12.54
CA ARG A 5 6.52 17.41 -11.20
C ARG A 5 5.86 18.79 -11.27
N ASP A 6 6.34 19.68 -12.13
CA ASP A 6 5.74 21.02 -12.23
C ASP A 6 4.34 20.97 -12.86
N ASP A 7 4.13 20.05 -13.81
CA ASP A 7 2.86 19.85 -14.49
C ASP A 7 1.83 19.18 -13.57
N VAL A 8 2.25 18.16 -12.79
CA VAL A 8 1.43 17.52 -11.74
C VAL A 8 1.01 18.52 -10.68
N ARG A 9 1.92 19.40 -10.23
CA ARG A 9 1.58 20.45 -9.27
C ARG A 9 0.66 21.51 -9.85
N ALA A 10 0.82 21.85 -11.13
CA ALA A 10 -0.08 22.78 -11.81
C ALA A 10 -1.49 22.19 -11.92
N PHE A 11 -1.59 20.93 -12.34
CA PHE A 11 -2.84 20.19 -12.40
C PHE A 11 -3.54 20.11 -11.03
N ASN A 12 -2.82 19.68 -9.98
CA ASN A 12 -3.42 19.55 -8.64
C ASN A 12 -3.94 20.90 -8.14
N ARG A 13 -3.20 22.00 -8.33
CA ARG A 13 -3.69 23.35 -7.98
C ARG A 13 -4.94 23.78 -8.75
N GLU A 14 -5.19 23.26 -9.94
CA GLU A 14 -6.43 23.53 -10.66
C GLU A 14 -7.59 22.72 -10.11
N VAL A 15 -7.36 21.45 -9.78
CA VAL A 15 -8.36 20.58 -9.14
C VAL A 15 -8.72 21.10 -7.74
N ASP A 16 -7.74 21.51 -6.94
CA ASP A 16 -7.94 22.05 -5.58
C ASP A 16 -8.76 23.35 -5.58
N ARG A 17 -8.89 24.06 -6.71
CA ARG A 17 -9.77 25.24 -6.82
C ARG A 17 -11.22 24.87 -7.12
N VAL A 18 -11.44 23.65 -7.58
CA VAL A 18 -12.76 23.13 -7.97
C VAL A 18 -13.35 22.30 -6.83
N CYS A 19 -12.53 21.55 -6.12
CA CYS A 19 -12.88 20.83 -4.90
C CYS A 19 -12.66 21.75 -3.70
N ASP A 20 -13.71 22.38 -3.17
CA ASP A 20 -13.63 23.21 -1.97
C ASP A 20 -13.20 22.36 -0.74
N ASP A 21 -11.97 22.54 -0.27
CA ASP A 21 -11.30 21.88 0.88
C ASP A 21 -11.35 20.33 0.97
N GLU A 22 -10.35 19.77 1.66
CA GLU A 22 -9.92 18.35 1.62
C GLU A 22 -10.93 17.27 2.07
N ASP A 23 -12.13 17.66 2.53
CA ASP A 23 -13.12 16.76 3.14
C ASP A 23 -14.14 16.18 2.13
N ASP A 24 -14.16 16.68 0.89
CA ASP A 24 -15.01 16.08 -0.15
C ASP A 24 -14.46 14.72 -0.54
N ALA A 25 -15.06 13.67 0.03
CA ALA A 25 -14.79 12.31 -0.37
C ALA A 25 -14.97 12.22 -1.90
N ILE A 26 -13.93 11.76 -2.61
CA ILE A 26 -13.89 11.49 -4.07
C ILE A 26 -15.09 10.63 -4.56
N GLU A 27 -15.85 10.05 -3.63
CA GLU A 27 -17.06 9.30 -3.85
C GLU A 27 -18.30 10.18 -4.14
N ASN A 28 -18.31 11.44 -3.72
CA ASN A 28 -19.47 12.33 -3.75
C ASN A 28 -19.23 13.61 -4.57
N LEU A 29 -18.46 13.50 -5.66
CA LEU A 29 -18.18 14.64 -6.54
C LEU A 29 -19.47 15.14 -7.20
N THR A 30 -19.71 16.44 -7.11
CA THR A 30 -20.81 17.12 -7.81
C THR A 30 -20.53 17.19 -9.32
N ASP A 31 -21.58 17.41 -10.13
CA ASP A 31 -21.43 17.61 -11.58
C ASP A 31 -20.46 18.76 -11.92
N VAL A 32 -20.52 19.85 -11.15
CA VAL A 32 -19.62 21.01 -11.29
C VAL A 32 -18.16 20.61 -11.02
N GLN A 33 -17.93 19.79 -10.00
CA GLN A 33 -16.59 19.31 -9.68
C GLN A 33 -16.04 18.39 -10.76
N LEU A 34 -16.89 17.48 -11.26
CA LEU A 34 -16.53 16.57 -12.36
C LEU A 34 -16.22 17.33 -13.65
N GLU A 35 -16.99 18.37 -13.98
CA GLU A 35 -16.72 19.25 -15.12
C GLU A 35 -15.38 19.98 -14.96
N GLY A 36 -15.12 20.55 -13.78
CA GLY A 36 -13.86 21.23 -13.49
C GLY A 36 -12.64 20.30 -13.54
N MET A 37 -12.76 19.06 -13.03
CA MET A 37 -11.73 18.04 -13.18
C MET A 37 -11.50 17.66 -14.65
N GLY A 38 -12.58 17.50 -15.43
CA GLY A 38 -12.49 17.25 -16.87
C GLY A 38 -11.77 18.38 -17.61
N ALA A 39 -12.05 19.63 -17.25
CA ALA A 39 -11.38 20.80 -17.79
C ALA A 39 -9.88 20.83 -17.41
N ALA A 40 -9.52 20.49 -16.17
CA ALA A 40 -8.13 20.38 -15.75
C ALA A 40 -7.37 19.31 -16.56
N PHE A 41 -7.96 18.12 -16.77
CA PHE A 41 -7.33 17.10 -17.63
C PHE A 41 -7.16 17.57 -19.08
N ALA A 42 -8.13 18.33 -19.61
CA ALA A 42 -8.02 18.90 -20.96
C ALA A 42 -6.94 19.99 -21.07
N ALA A 43 -6.70 20.75 -20.00
CA ALA A 43 -5.64 21.75 -19.93
C ALA A 43 -4.23 21.13 -19.80
N HIS A 44 -4.13 19.90 -19.27
CA HIS A 44 -2.89 19.16 -19.06
C HIS A 44 -2.88 17.81 -19.80
N PRO A 45 -3.02 17.79 -21.14
CA PRO A 45 -3.27 16.56 -21.90
C PRO A 45 -2.13 15.53 -21.82
N ASP A 46 -0.91 15.97 -21.55
CA ASP A 46 0.28 15.13 -21.52
C ASP A 46 0.48 14.42 -20.16
N ILE A 47 -0.27 14.80 -19.11
CA ILE A 47 0.00 14.31 -17.75
C ILE A 47 -0.19 12.80 -17.63
N LEU A 48 -1.28 12.27 -18.18
CA LEU A 48 -1.58 10.84 -18.14
C LEU A 48 -0.64 10.03 -19.04
N PRO A 49 -0.38 10.41 -20.32
CA PRO A 49 0.63 9.75 -21.14
C PRO A 49 2.01 9.67 -20.49
N ILE A 50 2.51 10.76 -19.88
CA ILE A 50 3.84 10.75 -19.26
C ILE A 50 3.85 9.85 -18.01
N ILE A 51 2.78 9.87 -17.20
CA ILE A 51 2.67 8.94 -16.05
C ILE A 51 2.67 7.49 -16.57
N GLN A 52 1.92 7.19 -17.64
CA GLN A 52 1.86 5.85 -18.24
C GLN A 52 3.23 5.40 -18.78
N GLU A 53 3.96 6.28 -19.44
CA GLU A 53 5.34 6.01 -19.88
C GLU A 53 6.25 5.74 -18.68
N ALA A 54 6.19 6.58 -17.65
CA ALA A 54 7.02 6.44 -16.45
C ALA A 54 6.77 5.11 -15.71
N VAL A 55 5.51 4.68 -15.56
CA VAL A 55 5.21 3.39 -14.91
C VAL A 55 5.59 2.18 -15.76
N ALA A 56 5.71 2.34 -17.08
CA ALA A 56 6.13 1.29 -18.00
C ALA A 56 7.64 1.06 -17.98
N LEU A 57 8.43 1.98 -17.41
CA LEU A 57 9.86 1.80 -17.28
C LEU A 57 10.19 0.68 -16.29
N ASP A 58 11.14 -0.18 -16.68
CA ASP A 58 11.64 -1.26 -15.82
C ASP A 58 12.50 -0.75 -14.66
N GLY A 59 12.93 0.51 -14.68
CA GLY A 59 13.89 1.11 -13.74
C GLY A 59 13.34 2.39 -13.12
N TYR A 60 13.66 2.62 -11.84
CA TYR A 60 13.43 3.92 -11.19
C TYR A 60 14.73 4.35 -10.50
N ASP A 61 15.26 5.51 -10.87
CA ASP A 61 16.42 6.12 -10.23
C ASP A 61 15.95 7.26 -9.32
N TRP A 62 16.15 7.10 -8.02
CA TRP A 62 15.81 8.10 -7.03
C TRP A 62 16.73 9.32 -7.06
N ASN A 63 17.86 9.23 -7.78
CA ASN A 63 18.91 10.25 -7.80
C ASN A 63 19.33 10.63 -6.37
N VAL A 64 19.57 9.60 -5.57
CA VAL A 64 19.90 9.69 -4.15
C VAL A 64 21.42 9.59 -3.98
N ASP A 65 22.00 10.61 -3.34
CA ASP A 65 23.42 10.59 -2.96
C ASP A 65 23.58 9.85 -1.61
N TYR A 66 23.82 8.54 -1.67
CA TYR A 66 24.06 7.71 -0.48
C TYR A 66 25.34 8.07 0.29
N SER A 67 26.16 9.02 -0.18
CA SER A 67 27.28 9.56 0.60
C SER A 67 26.84 10.61 1.63
N LYS A 68 25.59 11.11 1.54
CA LYS A 68 25.04 12.07 2.49
C LYS A 68 24.76 11.43 3.86
N SER A 69 24.61 12.29 4.86
CA SER A 69 24.21 11.86 6.20
C SER A 69 22.79 11.27 6.21
N PRO A 70 22.44 10.34 7.13
CA PRO A 70 21.10 9.77 7.19
C PRO A 70 19.96 10.80 7.26
N PRO A 71 20.05 11.91 8.01
CA PRO A 71 19.03 12.96 7.99
C PRO A 71 18.85 13.61 6.62
N SER A 72 19.95 13.96 5.94
CA SER A 72 19.89 14.57 4.60
C SER A 72 19.35 13.60 3.54
N LEU A 73 19.67 12.31 3.70
CA LEU A 73 19.07 11.24 2.91
C LEU A 73 17.55 11.25 3.13
N MET A 74 17.09 11.12 4.38
CA MET A 74 15.66 11.10 4.70
C MET A 74 14.88 12.33 4.24
N GLU A 75 15.47 13.51 4.29
CA GLU A 75 14.87 14.74 3.77
C GLU A 75 14.61 14.63 2.27
N LYS A 76 15.63 14.25 1.48
CA LYS A 76 15.48 14.02 0.03
C LYS A 76 14.44 12.94 -0.28
N LEU A 77 14.47 11.84 0.49
CA LEU A 77 13.52 10.75 0.35
C LEU A 77 12.07 11.21 0.64
N GLY A 78 11.89 12.09 1.64
CA GLY A 78 10.60 12.70 1.98
C GLY A 78 10.04 13.58 0.86
N ASP A 79 10.88 14.41 0.24
CA ASP A 79 10.48 15.26 -0.89
C ASP A 79 10.03 14.44 -2.10
N ASP A 80 10.77 13.38 -2.43
CA ASP A 80 10.39 12.51 -3.53
C ASP A 80 9.12 11.73 -3.20
N PHE A 81 8.97 11.27 -1.97
CA PHE A 81 7.76 10.59 -1.51
C PHE A 81 6.51 11.46 -1.69
N ALA A 82 6.59 12.75 -1.34
CA ALA A 82 5.50 13.70 -1.55
C ALA A 82 5.14 13.85 -3.04
N ALA A 83 6.14 14.00 -3.92
CA ALA A 83 5.92 14.16 -5.36
C ALA A 83 5.19 12.97 -5.99
N HIS A 84 5.42 11.76 -5.51
CA HIS A 84 4.70 10.60 -6.04
C HIS A 84 3.28 10.46 -5.48
N ARG A 85 3.02 10.89 -4.23
CA ARG A 85 1.64 11.00 -3.73
C ARG A 85 0.82 11.94 -4.61
N GLU A 86 1.42 13.05 -5.04
CA GLU A 86 0.82 13.97 -6.01
C GLU A 86 0.46 13.25 -7.32
N VAL A 87 1.34 12.40 -7.86
CA VAL A 87 1.07 11.60 -9.08
C VAL A 87 -0.08 10.61 -8.87
N VAL A 88 -0.11 9.92 -7.73
CA VAL A 88 -1.19 8.95 -7.43
C VAL A 88 -2.52 9.67 -7.24
N HIS A 89 -2.52 10.87 -6.68
CA HIS A 89 -3.72 11.70 -6.60
C HIS A 89 -4.32 11.95 -7.99
N VAL A 90 -3.49 12.32 -8.98
CA VAL A 90 -3.93 12.48 -10.39
C VAL A 90 -4.60 11.21 -10.91
N LEU A 91 -4.03 10.03 -10.63
CA LEU A 91 -4.60 8.74 -11.05
C LEU A 91 -5.94 8.46 -10.35
N VAL A 92 -6.05 8.71 -9.05
CA VAL A 92 -7.31 8.52 -8.31
C VAL A 92 -8.42 9.42 -8.85
N LEU A 93 -8.10 10.69 -9.11
CA LEU A 93 -9.03 11.65 -9.74
C LEU A 93 -9.43 11.19 -11.15
N HIS A 94 -8.47 10.67 -11.93
CA HIS A 94 -8.76 10.11 -13.24
C HIS A 94 -9.76 8.94 -13.16
N ALA A 95 -9.55 8.01 -12.21
CA ALA A 95 -10.49 6.91 -11.99
C ALA A 95 -11.89 7.42 -11.61
N ALA A 96 -11.98 8.46 -10.78
CA ALA A 96 -13.25 9.09 -10.41
C ALA A 96 -13.98 9.69 -11.62
N VAL A 97 -13.27 10.44 -12.46
CA VAL A 97 -13.82 11.01 -13.70
C VAL A 97 -14.30 9.91 -14.66
N GLN A 98 -13.56 8.80 -14.81
CA GLN A 98 -14.01 7.69 -15.66
C GLN A 98 -15.29 7.04 -15.13
N ARG A 99 -15.40 6.81 -13.80
CA ARG A 99 -16.63 6.27 -13.19
C ARG A 99 -17.84 7.17 -13.44
N ALA A 100 -17.68 8.48 -13.25
CA ALA A 100 -18.76 9.45 -13.50
C ALA A 100 -19.28 9.40 -14.95
N HIS A 101 -18.42 9.06 -15.91
CA HIS A 101 -18.79 8.86 -17.31
C HIS A 101 -19.26 7.43 -17.63
N ASN A 102 -19.54 6.59 -16.62
CA ASN A 102 -19.90 5.18 -16.75
C ASN A 102 -18.85 4.32 -17.46
N ARG A 103 -17.58 4.74 -17.43
CA ARG A 103 -16.42 4.03 -18.00
C ARG A 103 -15.74 3.20 -16.93
N TRP A 104 -16.46 2.17 -16.47
CA TRP A 104 -16.08 1.35 -15.31
C TRP A 104 -14.84 0.49 -15.57
N ASP A 105 -14.67 -0.01 -16.79
CA ASP A 105 -13.48 -0.75 -17.21
C ASP A 105 -12.23 0.13 -17.12
N GLU A 106 -12.30 1.34 -17.68
CA GLU A 106 -11.21 2.31 -17.65
C GLU A 106 -10.89 2.74 -16.23
N ALA A 107 -11.92 2.97 -15.39
CA ALA A 107 -11.72 3.31 -13.98
C ALA A 107 -11.00 2.22 -13.20
N ALA A 108 -11.41 0.95 -13.36
CA ALA A 108 -10.75 -0.19 -12.72
C ALA A 108 -9.29 -0.34 -13.20
N ARG A 109 -9.05 -0.12 -14.50
CA ARG A 109 -7.71 -0.22 -15.11
C ARG A 109 -6.71 0.77 -14.52
N VAL A 110 -7.17 1.89 -13.93
CA VAL A 110 -6.28 2.86 -13.26
C VAL A 110 -5.56 2.27 -12.03
N ALA A 111 -6.07 1.20 -11.42
CA ALA A 111 -5.35 0.55 -10.32
C ALA A 111 -3.98 -0.02 -10.76
N ILE A 112 -3.82 -0.42 -12.02
CA ILE A 112 -2.57 -0.98 -12.57
C ILE A 112 -1.37 -0.02 -12.45
N PRO A 113 -1.42 1.23 -12.99
CA PRO A 113 -0.31 2.16 -12.83
C PRO A 113 -0.03 2.49 -11.36
N ILE A 114 -1.05 2.54 -10.48
CA ILE A 114 -0.85 2.76 -9.04
C ILE A 114 -0.06 1.61 -8.40
N LEU A 115 -0.39 0.35 -8.74
CA LEU A 115 0.36 -0.83 -8.28
C LEU A 115 1.81 -0.79 -8.75
N LYS A 116 2.04 -0.45 -10.03
CA LYS A 116 3.39 -0.34 -10.61
C LYS A 116 4.21 0.76 -9.95
N LEU A 117 3.62 1.92 -9.67
CA LEU A 117 4.26 2.97 -8.88
C LEU A 117 4.64 2.45 -7.49
N GLY A 118 3.73 1.74 -6.81
CA GLY A 118 4.05 1.09 -5.52
C GLY A 118 5.26 0.16 -5.59
N SER A 119 5.42 -0.60 -6.67
CA SER A 119 6.59 -1.47 -6.89
C SER A 119 7.88 -0.70 -7.16
N HIS A 120 7.82 0.42 -7.91
CA HIS A 120 8.98 1.30 -8.09
C HIS A 120 9.46 1.88 -6.77
N PHE A 121 8.52 2.20 -5.87
CA PHE A 121 8.86 2.76 -4.56
C PHE A 121 9.71 1.82 -3.71
N ASN A 122 9.43 0.53 -3.78
CA ASN A 122 10.06 -0.46 -2.90
C ASN A 122 11.49 -0.81 -3.27
N ARG A 123 12.01 -0.27 -4.37
CA ARG A 123 13.36 -0.56 -4.86
C ARG A 123 14.47 0.06 -4.01
N ASP A 124 14.20 1.16 -3.32
CA ASP A 124 15.19 1.79 -2.42
C ASP A 124 15.39 0.97 -1.12
N ARG A 125 14.49 0.01 -0.84
CA ARG A 125 14.55 -0.88 0.32
C ARG A 125 14.55 -0.17 1.68
N ALA A 126 14.28 1.13 1.75
CA ALA A 126 14.04 1.80 3.04
C ALA A 126 12.63 1.47 3.57
N LEU A 127 12.51 1.26 4.89
CA LEU A 127 11.23 0.91 5.52
C LEU A 127 10.15 1.99 5.33
N VAL A 128 10.55 3.26 5.33
CA VAL A 128 9.64 4.39 5.09
C VAL A 128 9.00 4.33 3.69
N PHE A 129 9.76 3.92 2.67
CA PHE A 129 9.22 3.76 1.32
C PHE A 129 8.35 2.52 1.21
N PHE A 130 8.73 1.47 1.92
CA PHE A 130 7.88 0.31 2.04
C PHE A 130 6.50 0.68 2.60
N LEU A 131 6.43 1.42 3.71
CA LEU A 131 5.18 1.96 4.25
C LEU A 131 4.42 2.81 3.22
N GLY A 132 5.15 3.67 2.51
CA GLY A 132 4.62 4.48 1.42
C GLY A 132 3.93 3.64 0.34
N SER A 133 4.60 2.59 -0.12
CA SER A 133 4.08 1.67 -1.13
C SER A 133 2.85 0.89 -0.68
N LEU A 134 2.74 0.59 0.62
CA LEU A 134 1.55 -0.07 1.19
C LEU A 134 0.33 0.84 1.09
N GLY A 135 0.53 2.14 1.33
CA GLY A 135 -0.49 3.16 1.10
C GLY A 135 -0.96 3.18 -0.36
N LEU A 136 -0.02 3.23 -1.31
CA LEU A 136 -0.34 3.21 -2.75
C LEU A 136 -1.12 1.96 -3.16
N ARG A 137 -0.70 0.79 -2.68
CA ARG A 137 -1.39 -0.48 -2.99
C ARG A 137 -2.77 -0.54 -2.37
N SER A 138 -2.94 -0.02 -1.15
CA SER A 138 -4.27 0.12 -0.54
C SER A 138 -5.17 1.01 -1.40
N THR A 139 -4.66 2.16 -1.89
CA THR A 139 -5.37 3.03 -2.83
C THR A 139 -5.72 2.31 -4.14
N ALA A 140 -4.81 1.48 -4.67
CA ALA A 140 -5.09 0.69 -5.87
C ALA A 140 -6.21 -0.34 -5.64
N VAL A 141 -6.25 -0.99 -4.47
CA VAL A 141 -7.37 -1.87 -4.09
C VAL A 141 -8.69 -1.10 -4.07
N ASP A 142 -8.71 0.10 -3.50
CA ASP A 142 -9.93 0.92 -3.46
C ASP A 142 -10.41 1.35 -4.85
N VAL A 143 -9.48 1.78 -5.71
CA VAL A 143 -9.77 2.12 -7.11
C VAL A 143 -10.33 0.92 -7.86
N ALA A 144 -9.69 -0.26 -7.74
CA ALA A 144 -10.15 -1.48 -8.39
C ALA A 144 -11.54 -1.92 -7.88
N ASN A 145 -11.72 -1.94 -6.55
CA ASN A 145 -12.99 -2.32 -5.92
C ASN A 145 -14.15 -1.43 -6.40
N ARG A 146 -13.95 -0.11 -6.38
CA ARG A 146 -14.94 0.84 -6.87
C ARG A 146 -15.25 0.66 -8.36
N GLY A 147 -14.24 0.33 -9.19
CA GLY A 147 -14.44 0.04 -10.60
C GLY A 147 -15.29 -1.22 -10.85
N LEU A 148 -15.07 -2.27 -10.05
CA LEU A 148 -15.75 -3.56 -10.17
C LEU A 148 -17.23 -3.53 -9.73
N ARG A 149 -17.64 -2.55 -8.91
CA ARG A 149 -19.00 -2.47 -8.37
C ARG A 149 -20.05 -1.96 -9.37
N GLY A 150 -19.65 -1.23 -10.41
CA GLY A 150 -20.60 -0.53 -11.28
C GLY A 150 -21.13 -1.36 -12.44
N ASN A 151 -20.25 -1.73 -13.37
CA ASN A 151 -20.58 -2.55 -14.55
C ASN A 151 -19.53 -3.65 -14.74
N PRO A 152 -19.83 -4.68 -15.54
CA PRO A 152 -18.85 -5.69 -15.92
C PRO A 152 -17.60 -5.04 -16.49
N VAL A 153 -16.48 -5.28 -15.81
CA VAL A 153 -15.13 -4.94 -16.29
C VAL A 153 -14.73 -5.98 -17.34
N SER A 154 -13.97 -5.59 -18.36
CA SER A 154 -13.53 -6.53 -19.40
C SER A 154 -12.65 -7.64 -18.83
N GLU A 155 -12.70 -8.82 -19.44
CA GLU A 155 -11.81 -9.96 -19.10
C GLU A 155 -10.33 -9.55 -19.15
N GLU A 156 -9.96 -8.70 -20.09
CA GLU A 156 -8.59 -8.21 -20.24
C GLU A 156 -8.16 -7.34 -19.03
N THR A 157 -9.00 -6.39 -18.62
CA THR A 157 -8.69 -5.57 -17.43
C THR A 157 -8.61 -6.43 -16.18
N GLN A 158 -9.51 -7.40 -16.01
CA GLN A 158 -9.49 -8.33 -14.87
C GLN A 158 -8.21 -9.17 -14.87
N ARG A 159 -7.83 -9.74 -16.02
CA ARG A 159 -6.58 -10.50 -16.17
C ARG A 159 -5.37 -9.65 -15.77
N LEU A 160 -5.28 -8.43 -16.29
CA LEU A 160 -4.19 -7.51 -15.96
C LEU A 160 -4.17 -7.13 -14.47
N LEU A 161 -5.32 -6.84 -13.87
CA LEU A 161 -5.42 -6.57 -12.42
C LEU A 161 -4.98 -7.78 -11.60
N HIS A 162 -5.45 -8.98 -11.94
CA HIS A 162 -5.05 -10.22 -11.28
C HIS A 162 -3.54 -10.43 -11.34
N GLU A 163 -2.92 -10.22 -12.50
CA GLU A 163 -1.48 -10.34 -12.67
C GLU A 163 -0.72 -9.33 -11.80
N GLU A 164 -1.11 -8.06 -11.79
CA GLU A 164 -0.42 -7.03 -11.01
C GLU A 164 -0.62 -7.22 -9.50
N PHE A 165 -1.83 -7.56 -9.03
CA PHE A 165 -2.05 -7.89 -7.62
C PHE A 165 -1.30 -9.16 -7.20
N ALA A 166 -1.14 -10.13 -8.10
CA ALA A 166 -0.34 -11.34 -7.82
C ALA A 166 1.16 -11.03 -7.71
N ARG A 167 1.69 -10.16 -8.58
CA ARG A 167 3.09 -9.69 -8.48
C ARG A 167 3.34 -8.90 -7.20
N ALA A 168 2.30 -8.27 -6.66
CA ALA A 168 2.36 -7.50 -5.42
C ALA A 168 2.22 -8.36 -4.14
N ASP A 169 2.57 -9.66 -4.10
CA ASP A 169 2.71 -10.38 -2.82
C ASP A 169 4.07 -10.01 -2.16
N LEU A 170 4.01 -9.11 -1.18
CA LEU A 170 5.14 -8.27 -0.78
C LEU A 170 6.09 -8.91 0.25
N VAL A 171 6.02 -10.23 0.51
CA VAL A 171 6.84 -10.84 1.58
C VAL A 171 8.33 -10.60 1.34
N GLY A 172 8.81 -10.78 0.10
CA GLY A 172 10.19 -10.51 -0.26
C GLY A 172 10.58 -9.04 -0.11
N GLU A 173 9.70 -8.14 -0.56
CA GLU A 173 9.89 -6.69 -0.45
C GLU A 173 9.91 -6.21 1.01
N TYR A 174 9.08 -6.79 1.88
CA TYR A 174 9.07 -6.49 3.31
C TYR A 174 10.38 -6.93 3.98
N VAL A 175 10.86 -8.14 3.66
CA VAL A 175 12.15 -8.64 4.16
C VAL A 175 13.30 -7.72 3.70
N ASP A 176 13.29 -7.29 2.44
CA ASP A 176 14.28 -6.36 1.92
C ASP A 176 14.18 -4.98 2.58
N ALA A 177 12.98 -4.49 2.87
CA ALA A 177 12.75 -3.24 3.60
C ALA A 177 13.34 -3.29 5.03
N LEU A 178 13.18 -4.40 5.73
CA LEU A 178 13.77 -4.61 7.05
C LEU A 178 15.31 -4.68 6.99
N LYS A 179 15.89 -5.23 5.93
CA LYS A 179 17.35 -5.19 5.71
C LYS A 179 17.85 -3.77 5.47
N GLY A 180 17.11 -2.97 4.69
CA GLY A 180 17.44 -1.57 4.48
C GLY A 180 17.31 -0.75 5.76
N GLU A 181 16.28 -0.99 6.56
CA GLU A 181 16.15 -0.42 7.91
C GLU A 181 17.36 -0.73 8.77
N ARG A 182 17.80 -2.00 8.80
CA ARG A 182 19.01 -2.42 9.52
C ARG A 182 20.23 -1.60 9.11
N ALA A 183 20.43 -1.40 7.81
CA ALA A 183 21.54 -0.62 7.28
C ALA A 183 21.42 0.86 7.66
N TYR A 184 20.23 1.44 7.55
CA TYR A 184 19.93 2.81 7.92
C TYR A 184 20.18 3.08 9.42
N GLY A 185 19.72 2.19 10.31
CA GLY A 185 19.96 2.30 11.75
C GLY A 185 21.44 2.22 12.12
N ILE A 186 22.22 1.33 11.48
CA ILE A 186 23.68 1.27 11.64
C ILE A 186 24.31 2.61 11.24
N ALA A 187 23.89 3.18 10.10
CA ALA A 187 24.40 4.46 9.62
C ALA A 187 24.04 5.60 10.60
N CYS A 188 22.80 5.65 11.10
CA CYS A 188 22.35 6.62 12.11
C CYS A 188 23.18 6.56 13.39
N ILE A 189 23.44 5.37 13.92
CA ILE A 189 24.23 5.20 15.15
C ILE A 189 25.68 5.67 14.93
N ARG A 190 26.28 5.33 13.78
CA ARG A 190 27.68 5.66 13.47
C ARG A 190 27.89 7.14 13.14
N GLN A 191 27.01 7.73 12.33
CA GLN A 191 27.19 9.05 11.72
C GLN A 191 26.32 10.14 12.34
N GLY A 192 25.31 9.78 13.15
CA GLY A 192 24.30 10.70 13.66
C GLY A 192 24.89 11.94 14.34
N PRO A 193 24.25 13.11 14.20
CA PRO A 193 24.81 14.37 14.65
C PRO A 193 25.03 14.36 16.17
N ARG A 194 26.17 14.91 16.62
CA ARG A 194 26.57 14.94 18.04
C ARG A 194 25.63 15.70 19.02
N PRO A 195 24.77 16.67 18.63
CA PRO A 195 24.05 17.48 19.61
C PRO A 195 22.66 16.93 19.99
N ILE A 196 22.08 15.99 19.23
CA ILE A 196 20.88 15.26 19.66
C ILE A 196 21.38 14.16 20.61
N GLY A 197 20.78 13.96 21.78
CA GLY A 197 21.24 13.16 22.95
C GLY A 197 21.56 11.66 22.75
N ILE A 198 22.29 11.33 21.69
CA ILE A 198 22.68 10.02 21.15
C ILE A 198 24.06 9.51 21.68
N PRO A 199 24.86 10.16 22.56
CA PRO A 199 26.04 9.50 23.13
C PRO A 199 25.70 8.17 23.82
N LEU A 200 24.51 8.08 24.44
CA LEU A 200 23.99 6.86 25.06
C LEU A 200 23.64 5.78 24.03
N LEU A 201 23.14 6.15 22.85
CA LEU A 201 22.76 5.21 21.78
C LEU A 201 23.97 4.65 21.02
N ARG A 202 25.14 5.30 21.11
CA ARG A 202 26.41 4.79 20.55
C ARG A 202 27.09 3.72 21.40
N ARG A 203 26.53 3.38 22.56
CA ARG A 203 27.04 2.26 23.37
C ARG A 203 26.82 0.95 22.61
N ALA A 204 27.84 0.09 22.58
CA ALA A 204 27.78 -1.19 21.88
C ALA A 204 26.53 -2.04 22.22
N PRO A 205 26.05 -2.09 23.48
CA PRO A 205 24.81 -2.78 23.81
C PRO A 205 23.56 -2.27 23.07
N ASN A 206 23.40 -0.96 22.87
CA ASN A 206 22.24 -0.40 22.14
C ASN A 206 22.24 -0.83 20.67
N LEU A 207 23.41 -0.84 20.03
CA LEU A 207 23.55 -1.33 18.66
C LEU A 207 23.23 -2.83 18.58
N LEU A 208 23.77 -3.64 19.50
CA LEU A 208 23.52 -5.09 19.50
C LEU A 208 22.02 -5.39 19.68
N ASN A 209 21.37 -4.78 20.66
CA ASN A 209 19.94 -4.98 20.92
C ASN A 209 19.07 -4.55 19.73
N TYR A 210 19.43 -3.46 19.05
CA TYR A 210 18.76 -3.04 17.82
C TYR A 210 18.94 -4.06 16.69
N LEU A 211 20.15 -4.56 16.49
CA LEU A 211 20.43 -5.56 15.45
C LEU A 211 19.69 -6.88 15.73
N GLU A 212 19.62 -7.31 16.98
CA GLU A 212 18.84 -8.49 17.40
C GLU A 212 17.35 -8.30 17.15
N LEU A 213 16.79 -7.11 17.48
CA LEU A 213 15.40 -6.77 17.19
C LEU A 213 15.09 -6.85 15.69
N ILE A 214 15.91 -6.23 14.85
CA ILE A 214 15.69 -6.22 13.39
C ILE A 214 15.90 -7.62 12.80
N GLU A 215 16.90 -8.37 13.27
CA GLU A 215 17.16 -9.74 12.81
C GLU A 215 16.00 -10.69 13.16
N ALA A 216 15.41 -10.54 14.35
CA ALA A 216 14.21 -11.29 14.72
C ALA A 216 13.06 -11.00 13.75
N ASN A 217 12.80 -9.72 13.44
CA ASN A 217 11.76 -9.32 12.48
C ASN A 217 12.04 -9.85 11.06
N ILE A 218 13.30 -9.81 10.58
CA ILE A 218 13.68 -10.36 9.27
C ILE A 218 13.40 -11.86 9.21
N ARG A 219 13.77 -12.59 10.26
CA ARG A 219 13.60 -14.06 10.32
C ARG A 219 12.14 -14.47 10.35
N THR A 220 11.32 -13.75 11.10
CA THR A 220 9.90 -14.09 11.26
C THR A 220 9.03 -13.50 10.15
N ALA A 221 9.51 -12.51 9.39
CA ALA A 221 8.72 -11.83 8.35
C ALA A 221 7.96 -12.77 7.37
N PRO A 222 8.49 -13.92 6.94
CA PRO A 222 7.73 -14.86 6.10
C PRO A 222 6.60 -15.63 6.79
N ALA A 223 6.64 -15.74 8.13
CA ALA A 223 5.61 -16.43 8.91
C ALA A 223 4.29 -15.63 8.94
N PRO A 224 3.12 -16.26 9.13
CA PRO A 224 1.84 -15.55 9.25
C PRO A 224 1.78 -14.68 10.50
N TYR A 225 0.92 -13.64 10.51
CA TYR A 225 0.85 -12.66 11.62
C TYR A 225 0.64 -13.32 12.99
N SER A 226 -0.23 -14.34 13.08
CA SER A 226 -0.49 -15.07 14.33
C SER A 226 0.75 -15.70 14.95
N ALA A 227 1.74 -16.08 14.15
CA ALA A 227 3.01 -16.61 14.63
C ALA A 227 3.92 -15.55 15.27
N HIS A 228 3.63 -14.25 15.08
CA HIS A 228 4.40 -13.15 15.66
C HIS A 228 3.87 -12.71 17.02
N GLN A 229 2.59 -12.93 17.32
CA GLN A 229 2.00 -12.53 18.58
C GLN A 229 2.77 -13.17 19.76
N GLY A 230 3.34 -12.33 20.62
CA GLY A 230 4.12 -12.77 21.78
C GLY A 230 5.57 -13.20 21.51
N THR A 231 6.05 -13.17 20.25
CA THR A 231 7.45 -13.49 19.92
C THR A 231 8.41 -12.30 20.01
N LEU A 232 7.88 -11.09 20.01
CA LEU A 232 8.69 -9.90 20.23
C LEU A 232 9.21 -9.97 21.66
N ILE A 233 10.54 -9.94 21.78
CA ILE A 233 11.28 -9.99 23.04
C ILE A 233 10.59 -9.01 23.99
N PRO A 234 9.90 -9.48 25.04
CA PRO A 234 9.35 -8.56 26.03
C PRO A 234 10.56 -7.74 26.51
N PRO A 235 10.48 -6.40 26.52
CA PRO A 235 11.56 -5.57 27.05
C PRO A 235 11.71 -5.90 28.53
N GLN A 236 12.43 -6.96 28.85
CA GLN A 236 12.59 -7.45 30.22
C GLN A 236 13.60 -6.62 31.00
N SER A 237 14.03 -5.47 30.48
CA SER A 237 14.81 -4.57 31.31
C SER A 237 14.55 -3.12 30.93
N ASN A 238 14.24 -2.33 31.96
CA ASN A 238 14.53 -0.89 31.98
C ASN A 238 16.05 -0.62 31.88
N ALA A 239 16.85 -1.57 31.39
CA ALA A 239 18.27 -1.37 31.23
C ALA A 239 18.48 -0.26 30.19
N PRO A 240 19.35 0.71 30.47
CA PRO A 240 19.67 1.80 29.56
C PRO A 240 20.08 1.36 28.14
N ASP A 241 20.45 0.08 27.99
CA ASP A 241 20.96 -0.53 26.77
C ASP A 241 19.88 -0.95 25.77
N TYR A 242 18.58 -0.90 26.12
CA TYR A 242 17.47 -1.25 25.21
C TYR A 242 16.74 -0.04 24.62
N ARG A 243 17.11 1.19 25.00
CA ARG A 243 16.35 2.40 24.67
C ARG A 243 16.20 2.63 23.17
N PHE A 244 17.22 2.31 22.37
CA PHE A 244 17.12 2.47 20.92
C PHE A 244 16.16 1.45 20.30
N ALA A 245 16.28 0.17 20.67
CA ALA A 245 15.39 -0.88 20.21
C ALA A 245 13.92 -0.59 20.59
N MET A 246 13.69 -0.09 21.81
CA MET A 246 12.36 0.33 22.27
C MET A 246 11.76 1.48 21.46
N LEU A 247 12.58 2.39 20.93
CA LEU A 247 12.11 3.49 20.08
C LEU A 247 11.65 2.99 18.71
N VAL A 248 12.33 1.98 18.17
CA VAL A 248 12.07 1.45 16.82
C VAL A 248 10.95 0.41 16.81
N GLN A 249 10.81 -0.37 17.89
CA GLN A 249 9.85 -1.47 17.97
C GLN A 249 8.40 -1.09 17.58
N PRO A 250 7.79 0.00 18.08
CA PRO A 250 6.43 0.37 17.69
C PRO A 250 6.29 0.62 16.18
N THR A 251 7.34 1.15 15.55
CA THR A 251 7.35 1.39 14.09
C THR A 251 7.38 0.08 13.32
N LEU A 252 8.16 -0.92 13.78
CA LEU A 252 8.20 -2.25 13.17
C LEU A 252 6.84 -2.96 13.31
N GLU A 253 6.22 -2.89 14.49
CA GLU A 253 4.89 -3.45 14.74
C GLU A 253 3.83 -2.81 13.85
N ALA A 254 3.80 -1.48 13.78
CA ALA A 254 2.87 -0.75 12.91
C ALA A 254 3.11 -1.06 11.42
N THR A 255 4.37 -1.21 11.01
CA THR A 255 4.70 -1.59 9.63
C THR A 255 4.22 -2.99 9.30
N ARG A 256 4.41 -3.94 10.22
CA ARG A 256 3.92 -5.31 10.07
C ARG A 256 2.40 -5.35 9.93
N ASP A 257 1.70 -4.64 10.80
CA ASP A 257 0.24 -4.53 10.77
C ASP A 257 -0.25 -3.93 9.44
N ALA A 258 0.33 -2.80 9.01
CA ALA A 258 0.01 -2.20 7.71
C ALA A 258 0.28 -3.14 6.53
N PHE A 259 1.38 -3.91 6.58
CA PHE A 259 1.74 -4.90 5.56
C PHE A 259 0.69 -6.00 5.45
N GLU A 260 0.29 -6.61 6.57
CA GLU A 260 -0.68 -7.70 6.55
C GLU A 260 -2.08 -7.21 6.20
N ARG A 261 -2.47 -6.01 6.65
CA ARG A 261 -3.72 -5.39 6.19
C ARG A 261 -3.74 -5.22 4.67
N THR A 262 -2.65 -4.71 4.11
CA THR A 262 -2.55 -4.49 2.65
C THR A 262 -2.62 -5.83 1.91
N ARG A 263 -1.92 -6.87 2.38
CA ARG A 263 -1.99 -8.22 1.80
C ARG A 263 -3.38 -8.82 1.88
N ALA A 264 -4.06 -8.68 3.01
CA ALA A 264 -5.43 -9.15 3.18
C ALA A 264 -6.36 -8.48 2.16
N ARG A 265 -6.28 -7.16 1.98
CA ARG A 265 -7.08 -6.41 1.01
C ARG A 265 -6.77 -6.81 -0.44
N MET A 266 -5.49 -6.97 -0.80
CA MET A 266 -5.09 -7.42 -2.15
C MET A 266 -5.54 -8.86 -2.46
N ARG A 267 -5.56 -9.75 -1.46
CA ARG A 267 -6.11 -11.11 -1.62
C ARG A 267 -7.62 -11.09 -1.72
N ALA A 268 -8.28 -10.30 -0.87
CA ALA A 268 -9.73 -10.12 -0.87
C ALA A 268 -10.25 -9.59 -2.21
N ILE A 269 -9.60 -8.59 -2.81
CA ILE A 269 -10.00 -8.07 -4.14
C ILE A 269 -9.80 -9.10 -5.25
N ARG A 270 -8.78 -9.96 -5.17
CA ARG A 270 -8.60 -11.07 -6.14
C ARG A 270 -9.71 -12.10 -6.03
N VAL A 271 -10.12 -12.45 -4.82
CA VAL A 271 -11.27 -13.34 -4.60
C VAL A 271 -12.57 -12.68 -5.08
N LEU A 272 -12.78 -11.39 -4.80
CA LEU A 272 -13.94 -10.64 -5.29
C LEU A 272 -14.00 -10.63 -6.82
N MET A 273 -12.88 -10.34 -7.50
CA MET A 273 -12.79 -10.40 -8.96
C MET A 273 -13.22 -11.78 -9.48
N ALA A 274 -12.72 -12.87 -8.88
CA ALA A 274 -13.10 -14.21 -9.31
C ALA A 274 -14.57 -14.56 -9.07
N ILE A 275 -15.21 -13.96 -8.05
CA ILE A 275 -16.66 -14.13 -7.79
C ILE A 275 -17.48 -13.42 -8.86
N VAL A 276 -17.15 -12.15 -9.18
CA VAL A 276 -17.95 -11.34 -10.11
C VAL A 276 -17.80 -11.76 -11.57
N THR A 277 -16.81 -12.60 -11.88
CA THR A 277 -16.57 -13.14 -13.24
C THR A 277 -17.25 -14.46 -13.54
N ARG A 278 -18.00 -15.02 -12.59
CA ARG A 278 -18.71 -16.29 -12.78
C ARG A 278 -19.88 -16.10 -13.74
N ASP A 279 -20.27 -17.18 -14.41
CA ASP A 279 -21.50 -17.24 -15.21
C ASP A 279 -22.74 -16.87 -14.37
N ASP A 280 -22.73 -17.27 -13.09
CA ASP A 280 -23.73 -16.89 -12.08
C ASP A 280 -23.02 -16.25 -10.87
N PRO A 281 -22.93 -14.90 -10.83
CA PRO A 281 -22.36 -14.16 -9.71
C PRO A 281 -23.16 -14.26 -8.40
N ASP A 282 -24.43 -14.65 -8.48
CA ASP A 282 -25.34 -14.77 -7.32
C ASP A 282 -25.29 -16.17 -6.70
N ALA A 283 -24.74 -17.15 -7.43
CA ALA A 283 -24.55 -18.49 -6.90
C ALA A 283 -23.66 -18.47 -5.64
N PRO A 284 -23.95 -19.31 -4.63
CA PRO A 284 -23.12 -19.42 -3.44
C PRO A 284 -21.63 -19.58 -3.77
N ALA A 285 -20.78 -18.95 -2.96
CA ALA A 285 -19.34 -19.17 -3.04
C ALA A 285 -19.04 -20.66 -2.74
N PRO A 286 -18.06 -21.26 -3.43
CA PRO A 286 -17.62 -22.62 -3.16
C PRO A 286 -17.06 -22.72 -1.75
N ALA A 287 -17.10 -23.93 -1.18
CA ALA A 287 -16.52 -24.20 0.13
C ALA A 287 -14.98 -24.01 0.12
N ASP A 288 -14.33 -24.31 -1.01
CA ASP A 288 -12.91 -24.06 -1.24
C ASP A 288 -12.76 -22.92 -2.24
N LEU A 289 -12.15 -21.81 -1.82
CA LEU A 289 -11.91 -20.65 -2.68
C LEU A 289 -10.94 -20.94 -3.83
N THR A 290 -10.18 -22.04 -3.78
CA THR A 290 -9.33 -22.47 -4.91
C THR A 290 -10.14 -23.02 -6.08
N ASP A 291 -11.42 -23.38 -5.86
CA ASP A 291 -12.35 -23.77 -6.94
C ASP A 291 -12.63 -22.58 -7.91
N PHE A 292 -12.27 -21.36 -7.52
CA PHE A 292 -12.24 -20.20 -8.41
C PHE A 292 -11.04 -20.15 -9.36
N GLY A 293 -10.15 -21.15 -9.34
CA GLY A 293 -8.92 -21.17 -10.14
C GLY A 293 -7.82 -20.24 -9.59
N LEU A 294 -8.00 -19.71 -8.38
CA LEU A 294 -6.99 -18.89 -7.70
C LEU A 294 -5.92 -19.79 -7.07
N PRO A 295 -4.64 -19.35 -7.07
CA PRO A 295 -3.61 -20.08 -6.35
C PRO A 295 -3.90 -20.01 -4.84
N LYS A 296 -3.53 -21.08 -4.12
CA LYS A 296 -3.89 -21.25 -2.70
C LYS A 296 -3.44 -20.09 -1.83
N ASP A 297 -2.25 -19.54 -2.04
CA ASP A 297 -1.74 -18.40 -1.29
C ASP A 297 -2.62 -17.14 -1.42
N ALA A 298 -3.29 -16.95 -2.56
CA ALA A 298 -4.22 -15.84 -2.78
C ALA A 298 -5.53 -15.97 -2.02
N THR A 299 -5.86 -17.17 -1.51
CA THR A 299 -7.11 -17.45 -0.80
C THR A 299 -6.92 -17.57 0.71
N ILE A 300 -5.69 -17.47 1.21
CA ILE A 300 -5.37 -17.58 2.63
C ILE A 300 -5.30 -16.19 3.28
N ASP A 301 -5.97 -16.07 4.42
CA ASP A 301 -5.91 -14.93 5.33
C ASP A 301 -4.48 -14.81 5.92
N PRO A 302 -3.78 -13.68 5.69
CA PRO A 302 -2.43 -13.49 6.19
C PRO A 302 -2.35 -13.40 7.73
N PHE A 303 -3.47 -13.14 8.41
CA PHE A 303 -3.49 -13.00 9.86
C PHE A 303 -3.48 -14.34 10.59
N ASN A 304 -4.33 -15.28 10.18
CA ASN A 304 -4.55 -16.54 10.89
C ASN A 304 -4.23 -17.81 10.06
N SER A 305 -3.80 -17.66 8.80
CA SER A 305 -3.53 -18.77 7.86
C SER A 305 -4.72 -19.66 7.51
N GLN A 306 -5.96 -19.23 7.79
CA GLN A 306 -7.18 -19.89 7.34
C GLN A 306 -7.62 -19.33 5.98
N PRO A 307 -8.54 -19.99 5.26
CA PRO A 307 -9.15 -19.39 4.08
C PRO A 307 -9.78 -18.02 4.39
N LEU A 308 -9.71 -17.09 3.45
CA LEU A 308 -10.46 -15.83 3.51
C LEU A 308 -11.96 -16.12 3.63
N ARG A 309 -12.68 -15.17 4.21
CA ARG A 309 -14.12 -15.28 4.44
C ARG A 309 -14.86 -14.55 3.32
N VAL A 310 -15.93 -15.17 2.83
CA VAL A 310 -16.79 -14.62 1.79
C VAL A 310 -18.22 -14.61 2.32
N LYS A 311 -18.90 -13.46 2.20
CA LYS A 311 -20.25 -13.26 2.70
C LYS A 311 -21.10 -12.51 1.68
N PRO A 312 -22.22 -13.09 1.23
CA PRO A 312 -23.17 -12.36 0.38
C PRO A 312 -23.91 -11.30 1.19
N THR A 313 -24.25 -10.20 0.53
CA THR A 313 -25.02 -9.08 1.07
C THR A 313 -26.06 -8.64 0.03
N SER A 314 -26.99 -7.76 0.41
CA SER A 314 -27.95 -7.18 -0.54
C SER A 314 -27.31 -6.29 -1.60
N GLN A 315 -26.06 -5.86 -1.43
CA GLN A 315 -25.33 -4.96 -2.34
C GLN A 315 -24.21 -5.68 -3.12
N GLY A 316 -24.06 -6.99 -2.95
CA GLY A 316 -22.97 -7.78 -3.55
C GLY A 316 -22.22 -8.59 -2.50
N TRP A 317 -20.91 -8.70 -2.62
CA TRP A 317 -20.09 -9.59 -1.80
C TRP A 317 -19.13 -8.85 -0.88
N VAL A 318 -19.00 -9.32 0.36
CA VAL A 318 -17.93 -8.92 1.27
C VAL A 318 -16.91 -10.05 1.32
N VAL A 319 -15.64 -9.72 1.05
CA VAL A 319 -14.52 -10.66 1.18
C VAL A 319 -13.53 -10.09 2.18
N TYR A 320 -13.18 -10.85 3.22
CA TYR A 320 -12.44 -10.31 4.34
C TYR A 320 -11.56 -11.32 5.09
N SER A 321 -10.63 -10.76 5.85
CA SER A 321 -9.72 -11.36 6.82
C SER A 321 -10.12 -10.92 8.24
N VAL A 322 -9.80 -11.74 9.24
CA VAL A 322 -10.12 -11.48 10.67
C VAL A 322 -9.29 -10.36 11.31
N GLY A 323 -8.35 -9.75 10.58
CA GLY A 323 -7.57 -8.63 11.08
C GLY A 323 -6.68 -8.94 12.29
N ARG A 324 -6.26 -7.87 12.98
CA ARG A 324 -5.17 -7.89 13.97
C ARG A 324 -5.54 -8.57 15.29
N ASP A 325 -6.81 -8.52 15.69
CA ASP A 325 -7.30 -9.10 16.93
C ASP A 325 -7.53 -10.62 16.81
N LEU A 326 -7.46 -11.16 15.58
CA LEU A 326 -7.71 -12.56 15.23
C LEU A 326 -9.14 -13.02 15.53
N VAL A 327 -10.08 -12.07 15.65
CA VAL A 327 -11.50 -12.32 15.90
C VAL A 327 -12.28 -12.05 14.62
N ASP A 328 -13.16 -12.98 14.26
CA ASP A 328 -14.10 -12.74 13.15
C ASP A 328 -15.20 -11.79 13.60
N ASN A 329 -15.20 -10.58 13.06
CA ASN A 329 -16.18 -9.55 13.38
C ASN A 329 -17.36 -9.53 12.38
N GLY A 330 -17.48 -10.57 11.54
CA GLY A 330 -18.60 -10.79 10.63
C GLY A 330 -18.55 -9.94 9.35
N GLY A 331 -17.37 -9.46 8.97
CA GLY A 331 -17.11 -8.60 7.82
C GLY A 331 -17.24 -7.11 8.12
N LYS A 332 -16.97 -6.66 9.35
CA LYS A 332 -17.05 -5.24 9.74
C LYS A 332 -15.74 -4.53 9.42
N LEU A 333 -15.77 -3.64 8.42
CA LEU A 333 -14.55 -3.01 7.89
C LEU A 333 -14.29 -1.59 8.44
N ASP A 334 -15.28 -0.95 9.08
CA ASP A 334 -15.25 0.48 9.41
C ASP A 334 -14.19 0.87 10.45
N ASP A 335 -13.88 -0.03 11.38
CA ASP A 335 -12.92 0.17 12.47
C ASP A 335 -11.63 -0.65 12.29
N LEU A 336 -11.45 -1.25 11.12
CA LEU A 336 -10.35 -2.16 10.80
C LEU A 336 -10.31 -3.42 11.71
N SER A 337 -11.45 -3.79 12.32
CA SER A 337 -11.57 -5.05 13.07
C SER A 337 -11.44 -6.25 12.14
N ASP A 338 -12.23 -6.30 11.06
CA ASP A 338 -11.96 -7.13 9.89
C ASP A 338 -11.30 -6.31 8.77
N ILE A 339 -10.56 -6.98 7.90
CA ILE A 339 -9.82 -6.33 6.81
C ILE A 339 -10.21 -6.95 5.48
N GLY A 340 -10.69 -6.15 4.52
CA GLY A 340 -11.15 -6.71 3.26
C GLY A 340 -11.65 -5.69 2.25
N VAL A 341 -12.53 -6.18 1.39
CA VAL A 341 -13.29 -5.38 0.43
C VAL A 341 -14.78 -5.69 0.60
N ALA A 342 -15.60 -4.66 0.54
CA ALA A 342 -17.06 -4.73 0.58
C ALA A 342 -17.66 -3.98 -0.63
N PRO A 343 -18.98 -4.04 -0.86
CA PRO A 343 -19.70 -3.19 -1.81
C PRO A 343 -19.81 -1.71 -1.42
#